data_AF-A0A392PW72-F1
#
_entry.id   AF-A0A392PW72-F1
#
_cell.length_a   1.000
_cell.length_b   1.000
_cell.length_c   1.000
_cell.angle_alpha   90.00
_cell.angle_beta   90.00
_cell.angle_gamma   90.00
#
_symmetry.space_group_name_H-M   'P 1'
#
loop_
_entity.id
_entity.type
_entity.pdbx_description
1 polymer ?
#
loop_
_entity_poly.entity_id
_entity_poly.type
_entity_poly.pdbx_seq_one_letter_code
_entity_poly.pdbx_strand_id
1 'polypeptide(L)' 'MLVLRDGKWSEEDASVLVPGDIVSIKLGDIIPADARLLEGDPLKIDQSALTGESLPVTKHPG' A
#
# COMPACT_ATOMS: atom_id res chain seq x y z
N MET A 1 -3.69 -5.92 -8.61
CA MET A 1 -2.65 -5.58 -7.61
C MET A 1 -1.93 -6.85 -7.18
N LEU A 2 -0.63 -6.77 -6.86
CA LEU A 2 0.13 -7.95 -6.46
C LEU A 2 -0.02 -8.23 -4.96
N VAL A 3 -0.47 -9.44 -4.63
CA VAL A 3 -0.69 -9.93 -3.26
C VAL A 3 0.18 -11.17 -3.05
N LEU A 4 0.84 -11.25 -1.91
CA LEU A 4 1.64 -12.38 -1.48
C LEU A 4 0.83 -13.24 -0.50
N ARG A 5 0.41 -14.41 -0.96
CA ARG A 5 -0.26 -15.44 -0.15
C ARG A 5 0.48 -16.77 -0.31
N ASP A 6 0.65 -17.50 0.78
CA ASP A 6 1.37 -18.79 0.80
C ASP A 6 2.76 -18.75 0.13
N GLY A 7 3.46 -17.62 0.26
CA GLY A 7 4.78 -17.40 -0.34
C GLY A 7 4.78 -17.20 -1.86
N LYS A 8 3.61 -17.04 -2.49
CA LYS A 8 3.46 -16.78 -3.93
C LYS A 8 2.78 -15.45 -4.20
N TRP A 9 3.30 -14.74 -5.18
CA TRP A 9 2.69 -13.51 -5.69
C TRP A 9 1.61 -13.85 -6.71
N SER A 10 0.39 -13.34 -6.49
CA SER A 10 -0.71 -13.38 -7.46
C SER A 10 -1.26 -11.99 -7.68
N GLU A 11 -1.91 -11.79 -8.83
CA GLU A 11 -2.65 -10.58 -9.11
C GLU A 11 -4.10 -10.74 -8.67
N GLU A 12 -4.53 -9.92 -7.72
CA GLU A 12 -5.87 -9.95 -7.16
C GLU A 12 -6.54 -8.57 -7.24
N ASP A 13 -7.87 -8.58 -7.12
CA ASP A 13 -8.67 -7.38 -6.96
C ASP A 13 -8.49 -6.78 -5.55
N ALA A 14 -8.50 -5.45 -5.43
CA ALA A 14 -8.41 -4.78 -4.14
C ALA A 14 -9.58 -5.14 -3.19
N SER A 15 -10.75 -5.46 -3.74
CA SER A 15 -11.96 -5.80 -2.99
C SER A 15 -11.89 -7.14 -2.25
N VAL A 16 -10.97 -8.02 -2.63
CA VAL A 16 -10.81 -9.35 -2.00
C VAL A 16 -9.68 -9.40 -0.97
N LEU A 17 -9.08 -8.24 -0.66
CA LEU A 17 -8.05 -8.12 0.35
C LEU A 17 -8.62 -8.29 1.76
N VAL A 18 -7.89 -8.99 2.61
CA VAL A 18 -8.21 -9.19 4.02
C VAL A 18 -7.05 -8.79 4.92
N PRO A 19 -7.30 -8.41 6.19
CA PRO A 19 -6.23 -8.15 7.14
C PRO A 19 -5.27 -9.34 7.26
N GLY A 20 -3.98 -9.10 7.07
CA GLY A 20 -2.94 -10.13 7.04
C GLY A 20 -2.34 -10.38 5.66
N ASP A 21 -2.99 -9.91 4.59
CA ASP A 21 -2.40 -9.93 3.26
C ASP A 21 -1.19 -9.01 3.16
N ILE A 22 -0.16 -9.48 2.46
CA ILE A 22 1.00 -8.66 2.09
C ILE A 22 0.81 -8.23 0.64
N VAL A 23 0.84 -6.92 0.39
CA VAL A 23 0.66 -6.37 -0.96
C VAL A 23 1.91 -5.63 -1.42
N SER A 24 2.19 -5.67 -2.72
CA SER A 24 3.25 -4.88 -3.34
C SER A 24 2.65 -3.62 -3.96
N ILE A 25 3.18 -2.47 -3.58
CA ILE A 25 2.77 -1.15 -4.05
C ILE A 25 3.88 -0.55 -4.90
N LYS A 26 3.52 0.04 -6.03
CA LYS A 26 4.43 0.75 -6.94
C LYS A 26 4.06 2.23 -7.04
N LEU A 27 4.97 3.01 -7.62
CA LEU A 27 4.71 4.42 -7.88
C LEU A 27 3.50 4.56 -8.82
N GLY A 28 2.52 5.35 -8.39
CA GLY A 28 1.26 5.58 -9.11
C GLY A 28 0.12 4.66 -8.70
N ASP A 29 0.38 3.65 -7.85
CA ASP A 29 -0.67 2.82 -7.29
C ASP A 29 -1.45 3.57 -6.20
N ILE A 30 -2.75 3.31 -6.15
CA ILE A 30 -3.61 3.75 -5.06
C ILE A 30 -3.52 2.71 -3.94
N ILE A 31 -3.32 3.19 -2.71
CA ILE A 31 -3.32 2.31 -1.53
C ILE A 31 -4.77 1.83 -1.28
N PRO A 32 -5.05 0.52 -1.37
CA PRO A 32 -6.41 -0.01 -1.41
C PRO A 32 -7.12 -0.02 -0.04
N ALA A 33 -6.35 -0.06 1.04
CA ALA A 33 -6.82 -0.21 2.41
C ALA A 33 -5.74 0.32 3.38
N ASP A 34 -6.12 0.54 4.64
CA ASP A 34 -5.16 0.90 5.67
C ASP A 34 -4.09 -0.18 5.82
N ALA A 35 -2.83 0.20 5.58
CA ALA A 35 -1.71 -0.72 5.51
C ALA A 35 -0.51 -0.21 6.31
N ARG A 36 0.38 -1.13 6.67
CA ARG A 36 1.68 -0.83 7.26
C ARG A 36 2.77 -1.11 6.24
N LEU A 37 3.70 -0.16 6.08
CA LEU A 37 4.87 -0.36 5.23
C LEU A 37 5.84 -1.31 5.95
N LEU A 38 6.01 -2.52 5.41
CA LEU A 38 6.87 -3.54 6.00
C LEU A 38 8.32 -3.38 5.57
N GLU A 39 8.55 -3.20 4.27
CA GLU A 39 9.88 -3.13 3.65
C GLU A 39 9.85 -2.22 2.42
N GLY A 40 11.03 -1.79 1.96
CA GLY A 40 11.20 -0.99 0.74
C GLY A 40 11.67 0.44 0.99
N ASP A 41 11.78 1.19 -0.10
CA ASP A 41 12.17 2.59 -0.06
C ASP A 41 11.09 3.47 0.58
N PRO A 42 11.46 4.63 1.16
CA PRO A 42 10.50 5.57 1.72
C PRO A 42 9.48 5.99 0.66
N LEU A 43 8.20 5.74 0.94
CA LEU A 43 7.11 6.10 0.04
C LEU A 43 6.63 7.51 0.36
N LYS A 44 6.50 8.35 -0.67
CA LYS A 44 5.74 9.60 -0.58
C LYS A 44 4.29 9.30 -0.96
N ILE A 45 3.40 9.41 0.03
CA ILE A 45 1.98 9.15 -0.15
C ILE A 45 1.24 10.48 -0.10
N ASP A 46 0.42 10.73 -1.13
CA ASP A 46 -0.51 11.85 -1.12
C ASP A 46 -1.72 11.49 -0.26
N GLN A 47 -1.91 12.21 0.85
CA GLN A 47 -3.05 12.03 1.75
C GLN A 47 -4.08 13.16 1.63
N SER A 48 -4.00 13.99 0.58
CA SER A 48 -4.92 15.10 0.34
C SER A 48 -6.38 14.67 0.34
N ALA A 49 -6.67 13.47 -0.17
CA ALA A 49 -8.02 12.90 -0.18
C ALA A 49 -8.56 12.55 1.22
N LEU A 50 -7.69 12.32 2.21
CA LEU A 50 -8.08 11.93 3.58
C LEU A 50 -7.99 13.09 4.58
N THR A 51 -6.98 13.95 4.47
CA THR A 51 -6.71 15.03 5.44
C THR A 51 -7.02 16.43 4.90
N GLY A 52 -7.19 16.58 3.58
CA GLY A 52 -7.30 17.88 2.93
C GLY A 52 -5.97 18.62 2.77
N GLU A 53 -4.85 18.02 3.19
CA GLU A 53 -3.52 18.61 3.06
C GLU A 53 -2.81 18.06 1.82
N SER A 54 -2.46 18.94 0.88
CA SER A 54 -1.81 18.59 -0.40
C SER A 54 -0.31 18.27 -0.30
N LEU A 55 0.25 18.20 0.91
CA LEU A 55 1.66 17.86 1.09
C LEU A 55 1.82 16.34 1.23
N PRO A 56 2.60 15.68 0.35
CA PRO A 56 2.82 14.25 0.45
C PRO A 56 3.59 13.91 1.72
N VAL A 57 3.10 12.93 2.47
CA VAL A 57 3.73 12.45 3.71
C VAL A 57 4.69 11.32 3.36
N THR A 58 5.92 11.41 3.84
CA THR A 58 6.90 10.32 3.72
C THR A 58 6.61 9.27 4.78
N LYS A 59 6.40 8.02 4.37
CA LYS A 59 6.32 6.85 5.25
C LYS A 59 7.60 6.04 5.15
N HIS A 60 8.09 5.63 6.32
CA HIS A 60 9.24 4.74 6.47
C HIS A 60 8.76 3.36 6.92
N PRO A 61 9.50 2.27 6.63
CA PRO A 61 9.23 0.97 7.20
C PRO A 61 9.23 1.01 8.74
N GLY A 62 8.22 0.43 9.38
CA GLY A 62 8.07 0.45 10.86
C GLY A 62 6.63 0.43 11.35
#